data_AF-A0A378IPN3-F1
#
_entry.id   AF-A0A378IPN3-F1
#
_cell.length_a   1.000
_cell.length_b   1.000
_cell.length_c   1.000
_cell.angle_alpha   90.00
_cell.angle_beta   90.00
_cell.angle_gamma   90.00
#
_symmetry.space_group_name_H-M   'P 1'
#
loop_
_entity.id
_entity.type
_entity.pdbx_description
1 polymer ?
#
loop_
_entity_poly.entity_id
_entity_poly.type
_entity_poly.pdbx_seq_one_letter_code
_entity_poly.pdbx_strand_id
1 'polypeptide(L)'
;MNFSSSIEEIAEYIGEKVYLRGFPIVEADGAQLLDRDRIMPNSPDRVTHGFDNANRSAALLPYIIDILNRNQTELPEHLQKQLAELTPEHIKALQIVALMRASGRHYHPNITPHYWNNPDYGSGSLYAKYGEQECLAMLKELNVPAALDHQKLAFAVLGNEFVTSLHANSSDERAKNVHHKGKDDLYSLLINVLNVLETTRDRKDKVVQLEWMPLFNQLGKNGQKEFIDLAKTHIESIRELQEFLWTTTKVGDQIIAAPDMVKGKSYNGKKCTAQKMFDLMTDAHGNRAKIEKNTQNSLESARVAVQYWKDTLNEESKNNKDDSSPQNSIR
;
A
#
# COMPACT_ATOMS: atom_id res chain seq x y z
N MET A 1 -12.13 5.19 -16.50
CA MET A 1 -10.89 5.10 -15.70
C MET A 1 -10.17 3.82 -16.08
N ASN A 2 -8.84 3.83 -16.22
CA ASN A 2 -8.02 2.65 -16.52
C ASN A 2 -6.60 2.79 -15.94
N PHE A 3 -5.77 1.76 -16.06
CA PHE A 3 -4.45 1.69 -15.45
C PHE A 3 -3.42 2.68 -16.03
N SER A 4 -3.68 3.29 -17.20
CA SER A 4 -2.82 4.36 -17.71
C SER A 4 -3.03 5.71 -17.00
N SER A 5 -4.15 5.88 -16.28
CA SER A 5 -4.44 7.10 -15.50
C SER A 5 -3.48 7.21 -14.31
N SER A 6 -3.25 8.41 -13.78
CA SER A 6 -2.41 8.59 -12.58
C SER A 6 -2.94 7.80 -11.37
N ILE A 7 -2.10 7.54 -10.37
CA ILE A 7 -2.56 6.79 -9.19
C ILE A 7 -3.58 7.61 -8.38
N GLU A 8 -3.46 8.92 -8.40
CA GLU A 8 -4.34 9.88 -7.74
C GLU A 8 -5.73 9.89 -8.39
N GLU A 9 -5.80 9.88 -9.73
CA GLU A 9 -7.06 9.74 -10.46
C GLU A 9 -7.73 8.39 -10.18
N ILE A 10 -6.95 7.30 -10.19
CA ILE A 10 -7.46 5.96 -9.84
C ILE A 10 -7.96 5.94 -8.39
N ALA A 11 -7.24 6.58 -7.47
CA ALA A 11 -7.62 6.65 -6.07
C ALA A 11 -8.93 7.40 -5.88
N GLU A 12 -9.12 8.56 -6.52
CA GLU A 12 -10.39 9.30 -6.51
C GLU A 12 -11.54 8.44 -7.04
N TYR A 13 -11.31 7.74 -8.16
CA TYR A 13 -12.29 6.83 -8.74
C TYR A 13 -12.69 5.69 -7.80
N ILE A 14 -11.70 5.03 -7.17
CA ILE A 14 -11.94 3.99 -6.16
C ILE A 14 -12.66 4.59 -4.95
N GLY A 15 -12.26 5.77 -4.50
CA GLY A 15 -12.92 6.54 -3.44
C GLY A 15 -14.40 6.72 -3.66
N GLU A 16 -14.73 7.28 -4.81
CA GLU A 16 -16.12 7.48 -5.23
C GLU A 16 -16.87 6.15 -5.31
N LYS A 17 -16.30 5.17 -6.00
CA LYS A 17 -17.01 3.93 -6.31
C LYS A 17 -17.17 3.01 -5.10
N VAL A 18 -16.13 2.87 -4.27
CA VAL A 18 -16.06 1.90 -3.18
C VAL A 18 -16.44 2.52 -1.84
N TYR A 19 -15.98 3.73 -1.55
CA TYR A 19 -16.11 4.30 -0.21
C TYR A 19 -17.26 5.32 -0.10
N LEU A 20 -17.68 5.93 -1.21
CA LEU A 20 -18.82 6.86 -1.25
C LEU A 20 -20.09 6.22 -1.79
N ARG A 21 -20.00 5.50 -2.91
CA ARG A 21 -21.15 4.84 -3.56
C ARG A 21 -21.29 3.38 -3.12
N GLY A 22 -20.19 2.80 -2.65
CA GLY A 22 -20.06 1.39 -2.28
C GLY A 22 -19.89 0.48 -3.49
N PHE A 23 -18.94 -0.45 -3.44
CA PHE A 23 -18.65 -1.34 -4.57
C PHE A 23 -19.78 -2.36 -4.78
N PRO A 24 -20.16 -2.71 -6.03
CA PRO A 24 -21.10 -3.77 -6.31
C PRO A 24 -20.39 -5.13 -6.26
N ILE A 25 -20.89 -6.09 -5.47
CA ILE A 25 -20.45 -7.49 -5.60
C ILE A 25 -21.56 -8.33 -6.24
N VAL A 26 -21.12 -9.18 -7.16
CA VAL A 26 -21.85 -10.23 -7.88
C VAL A 26 -22.01 -11.47 -6.98
N GLU A 27 -23.21 -12.05 -6.98
CA GLU A 27 -23.60 -13.22 -6.18
C GLU A 27 -22.58 -14.38 -6.19
N ALA A 28 -22.08 -14.74 -5.01
CA ALA A 28 -21.59 -16.08 -4.72
C ALA A 28 -21.81 -16.40 -3.23
N ASP A 29 -22.44 -17.54 -2.96
CA ASP A 29 -22.50 -18.22 -1.64
C ASP A 29 -23.40 -17.63 -0.55
N GLY A 30 -24.54 -17.04 -0.91
CA GLY A 30 -25.66 -16.83 0.05
C GLY A 30 -25.37 -15.85 1.19
N ALA A 31 -24.24 -15.14 1.16
CA ALA A 31 -24.07 -13.93 1.94
C ALA A 31 -25.12 -12.92 1.45
N GLN A 32 -25.95 -12.40 2.36
CA GLN A 32 -26.89 -11.34 2.00
C GLN A 32 -26.07 -10.18 1.45
N LEU A 33 -26.24 -9.99 0.15
CA LEU A 33 -25.90 -8.78 -0.55
C LEU A 33 -26.41 -7.61 0.28
N LEU A 34 -25.61 -6.55 0.38
CA LEU A 34 -26.14 -5.26 0.77
C LEU A 34 -27.23 -4.87 -0.23
N ASP A 35 -28.49 -5.17 0.07
CA ASP A 35 -29.63 -4.53 -0.56
C ASP A 35 -29.67 -3.07 -0.09
N ARG A 36 -29.04 -2.21 -0.88
CA ARG A 36 -28.81 -0.80 -0.53
C ARG A 36 -30.04 0.09 -0.75
N ASP A 37 -31.12 -0.44 -1.29
CA ASP A 37 -32.41 0.26 -1.27
C ASP A 37 -33.01 0.29 0.15
N ARG A 38 -32.46 -0.50 1.08
CA ARG A 38 -32.93 -0.66 2.47
C ARG A 38 -31.94 -0.20 3.53
N ILE A 39 -30.69 0.08 3.17
CA ILE A 39 -29.65 0.57 4.08
C ILE A 39 -29.30 1.97 3.62
N MET A 40 -29.44 2.96 4.51
CA MET A 40 -29.08 4.35 4.19
C MET A 40 -27.68 4.39 3.57
N PRO A 41 -27.53 4.84 2.31
CA PRO A 41 -26.23 5.17 1.80
C PRO A 41 -25.76 6.32 2.66
N ASN A 42 -24.64 6.13 3.36
CA ASN A 42 -24.05 7.11 4.26
C ASN A 42 -24.76 7.24 5.62
N SER A 43 -24.32 6.43 6.59
CA SER A 43 -23.94 7.07 7.84
C SER A 43 -22.80 8.06 7.53
N PRO A 44 -22.73 9.23 8.18
CA PRO A 44 -21.55 10.07 8.11
C PRO A 44 -20.32 9.21 8.40
N ASP A 45 -19.51 9.08 7.37
CA ASP A 45 -18.12 8.67 7.36
C ASP A 45 -17.79 7.25 7.85
N ARG A 46 -17.27 6.42 6.93
CA ARG A 46 -16.26 5.41 7.27
C ARG A 46 -14.99 6.14 7.77
N VAL A 47 -15.06 6.84 8.90
CA VAL A 47 -13.97 7.67 9.45
C VAL A 47 -12.69 6.83 9.61
N THR A 48 -12.88 5.57 10.01
CA THR A 48 -11.83 4.62 10.40
C THR A 48 -11.31 3.73 9.26
N HIS A 49 -12.12 3.42 8.26
CA HIS A 49 -11.74 2.50 7.16
C HIS A 49 -12.27 2.97 5.79
N GLY A 50 -12.31 4.29 5.60
CA GLY A 50 -12.84 4.94 4.39
C GLY A 50 -11.77 5.58 3.51
N PHE A 51 -12.20 6.53 2.69
CA PHE A 51 -11.39 7.13 1.62
C PHE A 51 -10.03 7.66 2.09
N ASP A 52 -9.96 8.43 3.18
CA ASP A 52 -8.68 8.98 3.67
C ASP A 52 -7.70 7.89 4.13
N ASN A 53 -8.21 6.78 4.69
CA ASN A 53 -7.41 5.61 5.10
C ASN A 53 -6.70 4.98 3.91
N ALA A 54 -7.49 4.77 2.86
CA ALA A 54 -7.10 4.08 1.65
C ALA A 54 -6.03 4.90 0.92
N ASN A 55 -6.26 6.21 0.77
CA ASN A 55 -5.31 7.11 0.11
C ASN A 55 -3.99 7.20 0.86
N ARG A 56 -3.99 7.39 2.19
CA ARG A 56 -2.74 7.43 2.96
C ARG A 56 -1.96 6.13 2.87
N SER A 57 -2.67 4.99 2.93
CA SER A 57 -2.04 3.67 2.77
C SER A 57 -1.35 3.56 1.41
N ALA A 58 -2.06 3.90 0.34
CA ALA A 58 -1.53 3.84 -1.02
C ALA A 58 -0.36 4.81 -1.25
N ALA A 59 -0.44 6.02 -0.70
CA ALA A 59 0.63 7.02 -0.80
C ALA A 59 1.85 6.68 0.06
N LEU A 60 1.69 5.95 1.18
CA LEU A 60 2.81 5.52 2.03
C LEU A 60 3.63 4.38 1.42
N LEU A 61 2.99 3.52 0.61
CA LEU A 61 3.60 2.28 0.11
C LEU A 61 4.99 2.47 -0.55
N PRO A 62 5.22 3.45 -1.44
CA PRO A 62 6.53 3.63 -2.08
C PRO A 62 7.67 3.87 -1.08
N TYR A 63 7.39 4.54 0.04
CA TYR A 63 8.40 4.82 1.08
C TYR A 63 8.78 3.57 1.88
N ILE A 64 7.83 2.65 2.07
CA ILE A 64 8.12 1.35 2.67
C ILE A 64 9.04 0.56 1.75
N ILE A 65 8.72 0.52 0.46
CA ILE A 65 9.53 -0.18 -0.56
C ILE A 65 10.94 0.42 -0.65
N ASP A 66 11.08 1.75 -0.58
CA ASP A 66 12.39 2.43 -0.55
C ASP A 66 13.24 1.99 0.66
N ILE A 67 12.66 1.90 1.86
CA ILE A 67 13.37 1.40 3.05
C ILE A 67 13.82 -0.05 2.84
N LEU A 68 12.96 -0.90 2.28
CA LEU A 68 13.31 -2.29 1.98
C LEU A 68 14.45 -2.38 0.95
N ASN A 69 14.45 -1.53 -0.08
CA ASN A 69 15.53 -1.49 -1.08
C ASN A 69 16.87 -1.07 -0.45
N ARG A 70 16.87 -0.05 0.42
CA ARG A 70 18.09 0.37 1.15
C ARG A 70 18.63 -0.71 2.10
N ASN A 71 17.74 -1.54 2.64
CA ASN A 71 18.06 -2.58 3.61
C ASN A 71 17.91 -4.00 3.02
N GLN A 72 17.99 -4.15 1.69
CA GLN A 72 17.66 -5.39 0.99
C GLN A 72 18.46 -6.58 1.53
N THR A 73 19.75 -6.40 1.81
CA THR A 73 20.63 -7.46 2.31
C THR A 73 20.26 -8.00 3.69
N GLU A 74 19.44 -7.28 4.45
CA GLU A 74 18.95 -7.72 5.76
C GLU A 74 17.75 -8.68 5.64
N LEU A 75 17.04 -8.68 4.51
CA LEU A 75 15.85 -9.50 4.29
C LEU A 75 16.21 -10.96 4.01
N PRO A 76 15.30 -11.92 4.28
CA PRO A 76 15.42 -13.29 3.78
C PRO A 76 15.58 -13.35 2.25
N GLU A 77 16.40 -14.27 1.74
CA GLU A 77 16.74 -14.38 0.30
C GLU A 77 15.52 -14.41 -0.62
N HIS A 78 14.45 -15.11 -0.22
CA HIS A 78 13.22 -15.18 -1.01
C HIS A 78 12.47 -13.83 -1.10
N LEU A 79 12.56 -12.97 -0.07
CA LEU A 79 11.99 -11.61 -0.12
C LEU A 79 12.89 -10.65 -0.88
N GLN A 80 14.22 -10.84 -0.83
CA GLN A 80 15.15 -10.08 -1.65
C GLN A 80 14.86 -10.24 -3.15
N LYS A 81 14.59 -11.49 -3.58
CA LYS A 81 14.23 -11.82 -4.97
C LYS A 81 12.90 -11.15 -5.37
N GLN A 82 11.87 -11.31 -4.55
CA GLN A 82 10.57 -10.66 -4.81
C GLN A 82 10.65 -9.13 -4.85
N LEU A 83 11.51 -8.53 -4.01
CA LEU A 83 11.73 -7.08 -4.00
C LEU A 83 12.43 -6.60 -5.27
N ALA A 84 13.44 -7.33 -5.75
CA ALA A 84 14.17 -7.02 -6.99
C ALA A 84 13.29 -7.12 -8.25
N GLU A 85 12.21 -7.89 -8.19
CA GLU A 85 11.24 -8.05 -9.28
C GLU A 85 10.20 -6.92 -9.35
N LEU A 86 10.13 -6.03 -8.34
CA LEU A 86 9.17 -4.93 -8.34
C LEU A 86 9.50 -3.87 -9.40
N THR A 87 8.64 -3.78 -10.41
CA THR A 87 8.65 -2.70 -11.40
C THR A 87 7.75 -1.53 -10.95
N PRO A 88 7.84 -0.34 -11.58
CA PRO A 88 6.91 0.76 -11.31
C PRO A 88 5.42 0.35 -11.48
N GLU A 89 5.11 -0.53 -12.41
CA GLU A 89 3.76 -1.06 -12.62
C GLU A 89 3.31 -1.93 -11.44
N HIS A 90 4.22 -2.75 -10.87
CA HIS A 90 3.91 -3.51 -9.66
C HIS A 90 3.61 -2.58 -8.49
N ILE A 91 4.40 -1.52 -8.31
CA ILE A 91 4.18 -0.54 -7.24
C ILE A 91 2.80 0.10 -7.40
N LYS A 92 2.46 0.58 -8.60
CA LYS A 92 1.16 1.18 -8.88
C LYS A 92 0.01 0.20 -8.67
N ALA A 93 0.16 -1.06 -9.09
CA ALA A 93 -0.84 -2.09 -8.86
C ALA A 93 -1.01 -2.39 -7.36
N LEU A 94 0.08 -2.41 -6.58
CA LEU A 94 0.03 -2.57 -5.13
C LEU A 94 -0.58 -1.34 -4.42
N GLN A 95 -0.44 -0.14 -4.98
CA GLN A 95 -1.17 1.04 -4.50
C GLN A 95 -2.69 0.88 -4.71
N ILE A 96 -3.12 0.29 -5.83
CA ILE A 96 -4.53 -0.09 -6.06
C ILE A 96 -4.98 -1.13 -5.01
N VAL A 97 -4.15 -2.15 -4.74
CA VAL A 97 -4.44 -3.14 -3.70
C VAL A 97 -4.58 -2.47 -2.33
N ALA A 98 -3.70 -1.54 -1.98
CA ALA A 98 -3.79 -0.77 -0.74
C ALA A 98 -5.08 0.07 -0.66
N LEU A 99 -5.50 0.68 -1.78
CA LEU A 99 -6.77 1.40 -1.89
C LEU A 99 -7.98 0.47 -1.68
N MET A 100 -7.89 -0.80 -2.06
CA MET A 100 -8.97 -1.77 -1.95
C MET A 100 -8.96 -2.57 -0.65
N ARG A 101 -7.92 -2.46 0.20
CA ARG A 101 -7.74 -3.34 1.37
C ARG A 101 -8.98 -3.43 2.26
N ALA A 102 -9.63 -2.30 2.51
CA ALA A 102 -10.80 -2.20 3.38
C ALA A 102 -12.14 -2.22 2.64
N SER A 103 -12.16 -2.55 1.35
CA SER A 103 -13.37 -2.49 0.52
C SER A 103 -14.45 -3.47 1.03
N GLY A 104 -14.03 -4.68 1.41
CA GLY A 104 -14.90 -5.78 1.85
C GLY A 104 -15.58 -5.59 3.22
N ARG A 105 -15.41 -4.44 3.85
CA ARG A 105 -16.10 -4.07 5.09
C ARG A 105 -17.52 -3.62 4.76
N HIS A 106 -18.43 -4.57 4.57
CA HIS A 106 -19.85 -4.36 4.28
C HIS A 106 -20.67 -4.21 5.56
N TYR A 107 -21.87 -3.61 5.48
CA TYR A 107 -22.86 -3.68 6.55
C TYR A 107 -23.63 -5.02 6.46
N HIS A 108 -24.03 -5.58 7.59
CA HIS A 108 -24.58 -6.93 7.74
C HIS A 108 -25.68 -6.87 8.82
N PRO A 109 -26.95 -6.68 8.45
CA PRO A 109 -28.03 -6.27 9.37
C PRO A 109 -28.16 -7.14 10.64
N ASN A 110 -27.77 -8.41 10.58
CA ASN A 110 -27.86 -9.36 11.71
C ASN A 110 -26.65 -9.37 12.66
N ILE A 111 -25.55 -8.67 12.32
CA ILE A 111 -24.31 -8.61 13.13
C ILE A 111 -24.00 -7.15 13.54
N THR A 112 -24.47 -6.17 12.75
CA THR A 112 -24.20 -4.72 12.91
C THR A 112 -25.22 -3.85 13.67
N PRO A 113 -26.29 -4.32 14.34
CA PRO A 113 -27.24 -3.41 15.00
C PRO A 113 -26.59 -2.40 15.97
N HIS A 114 -25.39 -2.71 16.49
CA HIS A 114 -24.61 -1.83 17.38
C HIS A 114 -23.55 -0.96 16.68
N TYR A 115 -23.35 -1.14 15.37
CA TYR A 115 -22.21 -0.63 14.61
C TYR A 115 -22.63 0.04 13.30
N TRP A 116 -23.82 0.66 13.29
CA TRP A 116 -24.46 1.29 12.11
C TRP A 116 -23.54 2.18 11.26
N ASN A 117 -22.46 2.70 11.85
CA ASN A 117 -21.56 3.67 11.24
C ASN A 117 -20.13 3.13 10.98
N ASN A 118 -19.80 1.92 11.46
CA ASN A 118 -18.49 1.29 11.27
C ASN A 118 -18.65 -0.23 11.43
N PRO A 119 -18.88 -1.00 10.36
CA PRO A 119 -18.92 -2.46 10.45
C PRO A 119 -17.51 -3.00 10.75
N ASP A 120 -17.11 -2.87 12.00
CA ASP A 120 -16.00 -3.58 12.59
C ASP A 120 -16.61 -4.80 13.29
N TYR A 121 -17.06 -5.78 12.49
CA TYR A 121 -17.34 -7.10 13.04
C TYR A 121 -16.01 -7.59 13.59
N GLY A 122 -15.89 -7.57 14.92
CA GLY A 122 -14.64 -7.79 15.63
C GLY A 122 -13.81 -8.92 15.00
N SER A 123 -12.52 -8.65 14.80
CA SER A 123 -11.46 -9.62 14.47
C SER A 123 -11.95 -10.86 13.72
N GLY A 124 -12.15 -10.77 12.41
CA GLY A 124 -12.72 -11.86 11.63
C GLY A 124 -12.35 -11.85 10.14
N SER A 125 -12.09 -13.04 9.61
CA SER A 125 -11.60 -13.31 8.24
C SER A 125 -12.54 -12.97 7.09
N LEU A 126 -13.77 -12.52 7.36
CA LEU A 126 -14.81 -12.39 6.33
C LEU A 126 -14.64 -11.13 5.48
N TYR A 127 -14.32 -9.97 6.07
CA TYR A 127 -14.10 -8.74 5.29
C TYR A 127 -12.89 -8.86 4.36
N ALA A 128 -11.86 -9.61 4.77
CA ALA A 128 -10.64 -9.81 4.00
C ALA A 128 -10.89 -10.65 2.74
N LYS A 129 -11.76 -11.66 2.83
CA LYS A 129 -12.19 -12.49 1.70
C LYS A 129 -13.01 -11.68 0.70
N TYR A 130 -13.93 -10.86 1.17
CA TYR A 130 -14.69 -9.96 0.29
C TYR A 130 -13.76 -8.91 -0.32
N GLY A 131 -12.82 -8.35 0.46
CA GLY A 131 -11.83 -7.40 -0.03
C GLY A 131 -10.93 -7.98 -1.13
N GLU A 132 -10.50 -9.23 -1.02
CA GLU A 132 -9.77 -9.94 -2.08
C GLU A 132 -10.61 -10.03 -3.37
N GLN A 133 -11.87 -10.45 -3.27
CA GLN A 133 -12.76 -10.56 -4.43
C GLN A 133 -13.03 -9.22 -5.11
N GLU A 134 -13.28 -8.17 -4.32
CA GLU A 134 -13.50 -6.82 -4.83
C GLU A 134 -12.24 -6.22 -5.44
N CYS A 135 -11.08 -6.45 -4.81
CA CYS A 135 -9.79 -6.04 -5.34
C CYS A 135 -9.55 -6.70 -6.71
N LEU A 136 -9.78 -8.01 -6.83
CA LEU A 136 -9.67 -8.73 -8.09
C LEU A 136 -10.58 -8.13 -9.18
N ALA A 137 -11.82 -7.79 -8.83
CA ALA A 137 -12.75 -7.15 -9.76
C ALA A 137 -12.27 -5.74 -10.18
N MET A 138 -11.76 -4.95 -9.23
CA MET A 138 -11.23 -3.61 -9.51
C MET A 138 -9.98 -3.65 -10.40
N LEU A 139 -9.06 -4.58 -10.16
CA LEU A 139 -7.85 -4.77 -10.98
C LEU A 139 -8.23 -5.08 -12.44
N LYS A 140 -9.24 -5.93 -12.65
CA LYS A 140 -9.77 -6.24 -13.98
C LYS A 140 -10.46 -5.03 -14.62
N GLU A 141 -11.30 -4.33 -13.86
CA GLU A 141 -12.03 -3.16 -14.34
C GLU A 141 -11.08 -2.03 -14.78
N LEU A 142 -10.01 -1.80 -14.01
CA LEU A 142 -8.99 -0.82 -14.35
C LEU A 142 -8.09 -1.28 -15.50
N ASN A 143 -8.26 -2.49 -16.05
CA ASN A 143 -7.38 -3.06 -17.07
C ASN A 143 -5.90 -3.09 -16.63
N VAL A 144 -5.64 -3.47 -15.37
CA VAL A 144 -4.29 -3.74 -14.90
C VAL A 144 -3.69 -4.87 -15.75
N PRO A 145 -2.42 -4.78 -16.21
CA PRO A 145 -1.83 -5.83 -17.04
C PRO A 145 -1.90 -7.21 -16.38
N ALA A 146 -2.40 -8.21 -17.11
CA ALA A 146 -2.57 -9.57 -16.59
C ALA A 146 -1.23 -10.23 -16.21
N ALA A 147 -0.11 -9.76 -16.78
CA ALA A 147 1.24 -10.20 -16.45
C ALA A 147 1.66 -9.91 -15.00
N LEU A 148 0.96 -9.00 -14.30
CA LEU A 148 1.23 -8.66 -12.89
C LEU A 148 0.53 -9.61 -11.89
N ASP A 149 -0.07 -10.69 -12.38
CA ASP A 149 -0.81 -11.70 -11.59
C ASP A 149 -1.86 -11.08 -10.63
N HIS A 150 -3.06 -10.84 -11.19
CA HIS A 150 -4.16 -10.25 -10.42
C HIS A 150 -4.56 -11.08 -9.19
N GLN A 151 -4.39 -12.40 -9.22
CA GLN A 151 -4.72 -13.24 -8.08
C GLN A 151 -3.72 -13.04 -6.95
N LYS A 152 -2.42 -12.97 -7.26
CA LYS A 152 -1.39 -12.64 -6.26
C LYS A 152 -1.60 -11.24 -5.68
N LEU A 153 -1.89 -10.25 -6.53
CA LEU A 153 -2.18 -8.89 -6.08
C LEU A 153 -3.42 -8.82 -5.17
N ALA A 154 -4.52 -9.47 -5.55
CA ALA A 154 -5.74 -9.51 -4.74
C ALA A 154 -5.54 -10.29 -3.45
N PHE A 155 -4.81 -11.41 -3.49
CA PHE A 155 -4.49 -12.23 -2.33
C PHE A 155 -3.80 -11.43 -1.24
N ALA A 156 -3.00 -10.41 -1.56
CA ALA A 156 -2.37 -9.56 -0.55
C ALA A 156 -3.38 -8.87 0.39
N VAL A 157 -4.63 -8.63 -0.05
CA VAL A 157 -5.73 -8.15 0.82
C VAL A 157 -6.18 -9.20 1.83
N LEU A 158 -6.14 -10.48 1.47
CA LEU A 158 -6.46 -11.56 2.39
C LEU A 158 -5.24 -11.93 3.25
N GLY A 159 -4.10 -12.17 2.62
CA GLY A 159 -2.86 -12.62 3.22
C GLY A 159 -2.38 -11.69 4.34
N ASN A 160 -2.45 -10.36 4.14
CA ASN A 160 -2.01 -9.39 5.16
C ASN A 160 -2.70 -9.55 6.52
N GLU A 161 -3.93 -10.05 6.56
CA GLU A 161 -4.70 -10.21 7.79
C GLU A 161 -4.24 -11.45 8.59
N PHE A 162 -3.51 -12.36 7.95
CA PHE A 162 -3.06 -13.63 8.55
C PHE A 162 -1.55 -13.76 8.70
N VAL A 163 -0.74 -12.79 8.25
CA VAL A 163 0.73 -12.92 8.29
C VAL A 163 1.32 -12.98 9.70
N THR A 164 0.57 -12.54 10.73
CA THR A 164 1.06 -12.56 12.11
C THR A 164 1.20 -13.99 12.64
N SER A 165 2.13 -14.20 13.58
CA SER A 165 2.42 -15.52 14.18
C SER A 165 1.23 -16.13 14.93
N LEU A 166 0.21 -15.33 15.26
CA LEU A 166 -1.04 -15.76 15.88
C LEU A 166 -1.76 -16.85 15.06
N HIS A 167 -1.57 -16.84 13.74
CA HIS A 167 -2.24 -17.77 12.82
C HIS A 167 -1.38 -18.99 12.44
N ALA A 168 -0.10 -19.02 12.83
CA ALA A 168 0.82 -20.11 12.49
C ALA A 168 0.37 -21.48 13.04
N ASN A 169 -0.29 -21.47 14.20
CA ASN A 169 -0.79 -22.66 14.89
C ASN A 169 -2.32 -22.60 15.08
N SER A 170 -3.03 -21.89 14.19
CA SER A 170 -4.50 -21.83 14.26
C SER A 170 -5.11 -23.23 14.10
N SER A 171 -6.14 -23.53 14.89
CA SER A 171 -6.97 -24.72 14.71
C SER A 171 -7.89 -24.62 13.48
N ASP A 172 -8.03 -23.42 12.90
CA ASP A 172 -8.63 -23.22 11.59
C ASP A 172 -7.57 -23.47 10.51
N GLU A 173 -7.62 -24.65 9.87
CA GLU A 173 -6.71 -25.04 8.79
C GLU A 173 -6.73 -24.05 7.62
N ARG A 174 -7.85 -23.37 7.36
CA ARG A 174 -7.88 -22.31 6.32
C ARG A 174 -7.02 -21.13 6.76
N ALA A 175 -7.18 -20.66 7.99
CA ALA A 175 -6.39 -19.55 8.54
C ALA A 175 -4.89 -19.86 8.52
N LYS A 176 -4.53 -21.08 8.94
CA LYS A 176 -3.15 -21.59 8.93
C LYS A 176 -2.56 -21.65 7.51
N ASN A 177 -3.32 -22.14 6.53
CA ASN A 177 -2.88 -22.19 5.14
C ASN A 177 -2.69 -20.79 4.54
N VAL A 178 -3.59 -19.84 4.84
CA VAL A 178 -3.44 -18.44 4.40
C VAL A 178 -2.21 -17.81 5.05
N HIS A 179 -1.97 -18.03 6.34
CA HIS A 179 -0.76 -17.58 7.04
C HIS A 179 0.51 -18.07 6.35
N HIS A 180 0.62 -19.38 6.08
CA HIS A 180 1.82 -19.94 5.45
C HIS A 180 2.09 -19.37 4.06
N LYS A 181 1.05 -19.00 3.31
CA LYS A 181 1.20 -18.31 2.02
C LYS A 181 1.58 -16.83 2.20
N GLY A 182 0.91 -16.13 3.10
CA GLY A 182 1.08 -14.69 3.29
C GLY A 182 2.40 -14.29 3.95
N LYS A 183 2.93 -15.10 4.88
CA LYS A 183 4.14 -14.76 5.65
C LYS A 183 5.42 -14.70 4.79
N ASP A 184 5.43 -15.37 3.65
CA ASP A 184 6.57 -15.42 2.71
C ASP A 184 6.26 -14.63 1.40
N ASP A 185 5.11 -13.97 1.32
CA ASP A 185 4.68 -13.16 0.18
C ASP A 185 4.92 -11.67 0.48
N LEU A 186 5.81 -11.03 -0.29
CA LEU A 186 6.17 -9.63 -0.08
C LEU A 186 4.95 -8.71 -0.18
N TYR A 187 3.97 -9.03 -1.04
CA TYR A 187 2.80 -8.16 -1.25
C TYR A 187 1.92 -8.15 0.00
N SER A 188 1.59 -9.34 0.53
CA SER A 188 0.87 -9.49 1.80
C SER A 188 1.57 -8.77 2.95
N LEU A 189 2.90 -8.88 3.02
CA LEU A 189 3.70 -8.22 4.05
C LEU A 189 3.69 -6.69 3.94
N LEU A 190 3.82 -6.14 2.72
CA LEU A 190 3.74 -4.69 2.47
C LEU A 190 2.36 -4.14 2.87
N ILE A 191 1.28 -4.80 2.47
CA ILE A 191 -0.09 -4.41 2.84
C ILE A 191 -0.30 -4.54 4.35
N ASN A 192 0.33 -5.50 5.02
CA ASN A 192 0.26 -5.65 6.47
C ASN A 192 0.91 -4.46 7.20
N VAL A 193 2.07 -3.97 6.74
CA VAL A 193 2.69 -2.76 7.30
C VAL A 193 1.72 -1.58 7.23
N LEU A 194 1.13 -1.34 6.05
CA LEU A 194 0.13 -0.28 5.86
C LEU A 194 -1.06 -0.44 6.82
N ASN A 195 -1.58 -1.65 6.93
CA ASN A 195 -2.69 -1.98 7.84
C ASN A 195 -2.34 -1.61 9.28
N VAL A 196 -1.23 -2.11 9.80
CA VAL A 196 -0.80 -1.92 11.18
C VAL A 196 -0.59 -0.43 11.48
N LEU A 197 0.10 0.31 10.62
CA LEU A 197 0.36 1.74 10.81
C LEU A 197 -0.92 2.58 10.80
N GLU A 198 -1.92 2.20 9.98
CA GLU A 198 -3.22 2.88 9.99
C GLU A 198 -4.09 2.53 11.21
N THR A 199 -3.85 1.42 11.92
CA THR A 199 -4.61 1.07 13.14
C THR A 199 -4.31 1.97 14.34
N THR A 200 -3.22 2.74 14.28
CA THR A 200 -2.79 3.73 15.29
C THR A 200 -3.92 4.64 15.76
N ARG A 201 -4.78 5.07 14.83
CA ARG A 201 -5.88 6.01 15.10
C ARG A 201 -7.08 5.38 15.80
N ASP A 202 -7.23 4.05 15.76
CA ASP A 202 -8.49 3.37 16.11
C ASP A 202 -8.42 2.49 17.38
N ARG A 203 -7.26 1.94 17.73
CA ARG A 203 -7.16 1.00 18.88
C ARG A 203 -7.56 1.62 20.23
N LYS A 204 -8.11 0.85 21.18
CA LYS A 204 -8.48 1.39 22.50
C LYS A 204 -7.26 1.84 23.33
N ASP A 205 -6.20 1.02 23.32
CA ASP A 205 -4.97 1.29 24.06
C ASP A 205 -3.94 2.05 23.20
N LYS A 206 -4.25 2.26 21.91
CA LYS A 206 -3.52 3.13 20.97
C LYS A 206 -2.00 2.83 20.87
N VAL A 207 -1.63 1.60 21.20
CA VAL A 207 -0.29 1.04 21.01
C VAL A 207 -0.21 0.35 19.64
N VAL A 208 0.80 0.71 18.85
CA VAL A 208 1.27 -0.13 17.75
C VAL A 208 2.40 -0.99 18.27
N GLN A 209 2.16 -2.29 18.25
CA GLN A 209 3.21 -3.27 18.48
C GLN A 209 3.86 -3.53 17.13
N LEU A 210 5.12 -3.11 16.98
CA LEU A 210 5.84 -3.25 15.70
C LEU A 210 6.06 -4.73 15.34
N GLU A 211 6.04 -5.61 16.34
CA GLU A 211 6.07 -7.07 16.18
C GLU A 211 4.90 -7.63 15.35
N TRP A 212 3.79 -6.88 15.20
CA TRP A 212 2.68 -7.26 14.32
C TRP A 212 2.99 -7.07 12.83
N MET A 213 4.12 -6.43 12.50
CA MET A 213 4.65 -6.30 11.15
C MET A 213 5.80 -7.28 10.97
N PRO A 214 5.61 -8.48 10.38
CA PRO A 214 6.69 -9.44 10.25
C PRO A 214 7.92 -8.90 9.52
N LEU A 215 7.74 -7.97 8.56
CA LEU A 215 8.85 -7.26 7.91
C LEU A 215 9.76 -6.52 8.90
N PHE A 216 9.21 -5.91 9.94
CA PHE A 216 10.00 -5.23 10.96
C PHE A 216 10.94 -6.21 11.69
N ASN A 217 10.44 -7.41 11.99
CA ASN A 217 11.24 -8.46 12.66
C ASN A 217 12.25 -9.12 11.72
N GLN A 218 12.05 -9.02 10.40
CA GLN A 218 12.94 -9.58 9.38
C GLN A 218 14.09 -8.63 9.02
N LEU A 219 13.99 -7.35 9.38
CA LEU A 219 15.05 -6.37 9.17
C LEU A 219 16.08 -6.39 10.31
N GLY A 220 17.30 -5.99 9.98
CA GLY A 220 18.35 -5.71 10.94
C GLY A 220 18.10 -4.39 11.68
N LYS A 221 19.02 -4.04 12.58
CA LYS A 221 18.88 -2.84 13.44
C LYS A 221 18.75 -1.55 12.64
N ASN A 222 19.36 -1.46 11.46
CA ASN A 222 19.31 -0.27 10.61
C ASN A 222 17.93 -0.16 9.95
N GLY A 223 17.47 -1.22 9.29
CA GLY A 223 16.12 -1.25 8.69
C GLY A 223 15.02 -1.02 9.72
N GLN A 224 15.14 -1.62 10.91
CA GLN A 224 14.20 -1.38 12.02
C GLN A 224 14.15 0.08 12.45
N LYS A 225 15.31 0.75 12.56
CA LYS A 225 15.38 2.17 12.92
C LYS A 225 14.68 3.03 11.87
N GLU A 226 14.93 2.79 10.59
CA GLU A 226 14.27 3.52 9.50
C GLU A 226 12.75 3.31 9.50
N PHE A 227 12.30 2.08 9.75
CA PHE A 227 10.87 1.76 9.90
C PHE A 227 10.21 2.48 11.07
N ILE A 228 10.85 2.47 12.24
CA ILE A 228 10.38 3.21 13.42
C ILE A 228 10.24 4.69 13.07
N ASP A 229 11.24 5.25 12.41
CA ASP A 229 11.19 6.66 12.05
C ASP A 229 10.08 6.89 11.02
N LEU A 230 9.90 6.04 10.01
CA LEU A 230 8.80 6.14 9.03
C LEU A 230 7.45 6.14 9.77
N ALA A 231 7.25 5.17 10.66
CA ALA A 231 6.03 5.02 11.44
C ALA A 231 5.71 6.27 12.26
N LYS A 232 6.71 6.87 12.93
CA LYS A 232 6.53 8.13 13.66
C LYS A 232 6.08 9.28 12.76
N THR A 233 6.77 9.50 11.64
CA THR A 233 6.40 10.57 10.70
C THR A 233 5.02 10.34 10.10
N HIS A 234 4.67 9.09 9.79
CA HIS A 234 3.34 8.75 9.31
C HIS A 234 2.27 9.11 10.35
N ILE A 235 2.49 8.71 11.61
CA ILE A 235 1.59 9.02 12.73
C ILE A 235 1.46 10.54 12.95
N GLU A 236 2.55 11.29 12.85
CA GLU A 236 2.55 12.75 12.91
C GLU A 236 1.81 13.39 11.71
N SER A 237 1.89 12.81 10.51
CA SER A 237 1.12 13.30 9.36
C SER A 237 -0.39 13.10 9.58
N ILE A 238 -0.80 11.95 10.15
CA ILE A 238 -2.19 11.68 10.53
C ILE A 238 -2.65 12.70 11.58
N ARG A 239 -1.78 13.03 12.55
CA ARG A 239 -2.04 14.05 13.59
C ARG A 239 -2.41 15.40 12.98
N GLU A 240 -1.62 15.87 12.01
CA GLU A 240 -1.82 17.16 11.36
C GLU A 240 -3.06 17.16 10.47
N LEU A 241 -3.30 16.07 9.76
CA LEU A 241 -4.40 15.94 8.82
C LEU A 241 -5.77 15.76 9.48
N GLN A 242 -5.83 15.00 10.55
CA GLN A 242 -7.08 14.66 11.23
C GLN A 242 -7.30 15.45 12.52
N GLU A 243 -6.42 16.41 12.83
CA GLU A 243 -6.45 17.28 14.01
C GLU A 243 -6.56 16.56 15.37
N PHE A 244 -6.14 15.30 15.44
CA PHE A 244 -6.06 14.60 16.73
C PHE A 244 -4.71 14.90 17.40
N LEU A 245 -4.70 15.23 18.70
CA LEU A 245 -3.47 15.30 19.49
C LEU A 245 -3.10 13.87 19.93
N TRP A 246 -1.86 13.46 19.65
CA TRP A 246 -1.29 12.22 20.16
C TRP A 246 0.17 12.46 20.53
N THR A 247 0.62 11.90 21.64
CA THR A 247 2.05 11.86 22.02
C THR A 247 2.62 10.48 21.70
N THR A 248 3.69 10.44 20.91
CA THR A 248 4.48 9.20 20.72
C THR A 248 5.46 9.04 21.87
N THR A 249 5.25 8.06 22.74
CA THR A 249 6.26 7.68 23.73
C THR A 249 6.96 6.41 23.27
N LYS A 250 8.29 6.47 23.14
CA LYS A 250 9.13 5.35 22.68
C LYS A 250 9.31 4.36 23.83
N VAL A 251 8.96 3.09 23.61
CA VAL A 251 9.49 1.98 24.42
C VAL A 251 9.95 0.92 23.46
N GLY A 252 11.26 0.76 23.25
CA GLY A 252 11.88 -0.35 22.50
C GLY A 252 11.14 -0.78 21.22
N ASP A 253 10.22 -1.73 21.37
CA ASP A 253 9.48 -2.47 20.34
C ASP A 253 8.05 -1.93 20.06
N GLN A 254 7.66 -0.83 20.70
CA GLN A 254 6.31 -0.27 20.65
C GLN A 254 6.30 1.23 20.36
N ILE A 255 5.28 1.66 19.62
CA ILE A 255 4.90 3.06 19.49
C ILE A 255 3.59 3.24 20.25
N ILE A 256 3.65 3.94 21.38
CA ILE A 256 2.46 4.31 22.15
C ILE A 256 2.00 5.66 21.64
N ALA A 257 0.80 5.72 21.06
CA ALA A 257 0.09 6.98 20.83
C ALA A 257 -0.82 7.22 22.04
N ALA A 258 -0.51 8.15 22.95
CA ALA A 258 -1.40 8.44 24.08
C ALA A 258 -2.42 9.54 23.72
N PRO A 259 -3.70 9.41 24.11
CA PRO A 259 -4.75 10.36 23.79
C PRO A 259 -4.65 11.59 24.70
N ASP A 260 -4.47 12.76 24.11
CA ASP A 260 -4.99 14.00 24.69
C ASP A 260 -5.85 14.61 23.59
N MET A 261 -7.15 14.82 23.78
CA MET A 261 -7.85 15.70 22.82
C MET A 261 -7.48 17.14 23.18
N VAL A 262 -7.17 17.99 22.19
CA VAL A 262 -7.22 19.44 22.44
C VAL A 262 -8.67 19.73 22.85
N LYS A 263 -8.89 20.18 24.10
CA LYS A 263 -10.20 20.70 24.51
C LYS A 263 -10.70 21.68 23.45
N GLY A 264 -11.77 21.33 22.75
CA GLY A 264 -12.43 22.20 21.77
C GLY A 264 -12.09 21.99 20.29
N LYS A 265 -11.29 20.97 19.91
CA LYS A 265 -11.14 20.56 18.50
C LYS A 265 -11.86 19.24 18.23
N SER A 266 -12.67 19.22 17.18
CA SER A 266 -13.29 18.00 16.63
C SER A 266 -12.85 17.82 15.19
N TYR A 267 -12.47 16.59 14.81
CA TYR A 267 -12.32 16.25 13.40
C TYR A 267 -13.65 16.55 12.71
N ASN A 268 -13.64 17.48 11.76
CA ASN A 268 -14.85 18.02 11.14
C ASN A 268 -15.30 17.22 9.91
N GLY A 269 -14.71 16.04 9.66
CA GLY A 269 -15.04 15.19 8.52
C GLY A 269 -14.65 15.77 7.15
N LYS A 270 -13.83 16.83 7.09
CA LYS A 270 -13.39 17.41 5.79
C LYS A 270 -12.46 16.44 5.07
N LYS A 271 -13.03 15.76 4.08
CA LYS A 271 -12.32 14.86 3.15
C LYS A 271 -11.29 15.64 2.35
N CYS A 272 -10.08 15.10 2.22
CA CYS A 272 -9.11 15.60 1.25
C CYS A 272 -9.31 14.87 -0.08
N THR A 273 -9.11 15.56 -1.20
CA THR A 273 -9.01 14.90 -2.52
C THR A 273 -7.83 13.92 -2.52
N ALA A 274 -7.86 12.91 -3.38
CA ALA A 274 -6.74 11.98 -3.53
C ALA A 274 -5.41 12.72 -3.78
N GLN A 275 -5.37 13.66 -4.74
CA GLN A 275 -4.17 14.43 -5.07
C GLN A 275 -3.56 15.10 -3.83
N LYS A 276 -4.35 15.90 -3.11
CA LYS A 276 -3.91 16.56 -1.88
C LYS A 276 -3.34 15.58 -0.85
N MET A 277 -3.90 14.37 -0.72
CA MET A 277 -3.38 13.36 0.20
C MET A 277 -2.00 12.86 -0.24
N PHE A 278 -1.82 12.57 -1.53
CA PHE A 278 -0.53 12.16 -2.09
C PHE A 278 0.53 13.26 -1.96
N ASP A 279 0.16 14.52 -2.20
CA ASP A 279 1.06 15.67 -2.00
C ASP A 279 1.52 15.78 -0.55
N LEU A 280 0.59 15.68 0.42
CA LEU A 280 0.91 15.77 1.84
C LEU A 280 1.80 14.63 2.33
N MET A 281 1.55 13.41 1.85
CA MET A 281 2.42 12.27 2.14
C MET A 281 3.81 12.46 1.53
N THR A 282 3.87 13.09 0.36
CA THR A 282 5.14 13.46 -0.27
C THR A 282 5.88 14.52 0.53
N ASP A 283 5.20 15.55 1.04
CA ASP A 283 5.83 16.57 1.87
C ASP A 283 6.34 15.99 3.20
N ALA A 284 5.57 15.09 3.83
CA ALA A 284 5.91 14.47 5.10
C ALA A 284 7.08 13.46 4.98
N HIS A 285 7.09 12.65 3.92
CA HIS A 285 8.05 11.54 3.78
C HIS A 285 9.15 11.78 2.74
N GLY A 286 8.92 12.63 1.74
CA GLY A 286 9.84 12.93 0.64
C GLY A 286 11.03 13.80 1.03
N ASN A 287 10.96 14.53 2.15
CA ASN A 287 12.06 15.35 2.67
C ASN A 287 13.04 14.60 3.61
N ARG A 288 12.97 13.26 3.69
CA ARG A 288 13.99 12.44 4.38
C ARG A 288 15.24 12.26 3.54
N ALA A 289 15.78 13.43 3.20
CA ALA A 289 17.10 13.70 2.73
C ALA A 289 17.39 15.21 2.88
N LYS A 290 17.73 15.66 4.11
CA LYS A 290 19.05 16.30 4.23
C LYS A 290 20.08 15.18 4.16
N ILE A 291 20.17 14.58 2.97
CA ILE A 291 21.40 13.97 2.48
C ILE A 291 22.37 15.14 2.47
N GLU A 292 23.50 15.01 3.17
CA GLU A 292 24.59 15.95 3.04
C GLU A 292 24.80 16.21 1.55
N LYS A 293 24.65 17.46 1.13
CA LYS A 293 25.04 17.86 -0.21
C LYS A 293 26.50 17.46 -0.35
N ASN A 294 26.77 16.39 -1.08
CA ASN A 294 28.02 16.26 -1.82
C ASN A 294 28.02 17.44 -2.80
N THR A 295 28.53 18.54 -2.28
CA THR A 295 28.71 19.78 -2.98
C THR A 295 30.00 19.62 -3.75
N GLN A 296 29.96 18.86 -4.86
CA GLN A 296 30.85 18.99 -6.02
C GLN A 296 30.62 17.82 -7.00
N ASN A 297 30.44 18.17 -8.28
CA ASN A 297 30.64 17.35 -9.48
C ASN A 297 29.47 16.58 -10.15
N SER A 298 28.20 16.93 -9.93
CA SER A 298 27.11 16.31 -10.74
C SER A 298 26.95 16.91 -12.16
N LEU A 299 27.28 18.19 -12.36
CA LEU A 299 27.14 18.84 -13.67
C LEU A 299 28.23 18.45 -14.67
N GLU A 300 29.43 18.13 -14.19
CA GLU A 300 30.54 17.70 -15.04
C GLU A 300 30.38 16.23 -15.45
N SER A 301 29.90 15.39 -14.54
CA SER A 301 29.63 13.96 -14.80
C SER A 301 28.49 13.74 -15.81
N ALA A 302 27.42 14.54 -15.75
CA ALA A 302 26.31 14.45 -16.71
C ALA A 302 26.72 14.95 -18.11
N ARG A 303 27.59 15.97 -18.21
CA ARG A 303 28.14 16.41 -19.50
C ARG A 303 29.11 15.41 -20.10
N VAL A 304 29.96 14.78 -19.29
CA VAL A 304 30.89 13.73 -19.73
C VAL A 304 30.14 12.48 -20.18
N ALA A 305 29.07 12.08 -19.48
CA ALA A 305 28.23 10.97 -19.90
C ALA A 305 27.49 11.28 -21.21
N VAL A 306 26.86 12.46 -21.36
CA VAL A 306 26.15 12.83 -22.59
C VAL A 306 27.11 12.96 -23.79
N GLN A 307 28.35 13.40 -23.58
CA GLN A 307 29.36 13.48 -24.63
C GLN A 307 29.88 12.09 -25.02
N TYR A 308 30.14 11.20 -24.05
CA TYR A 308 30.52 9.80 -24.30
C TYR A 308 29.47 9.08 -25.15
N TRP A 309 28.18 9.20 -24.82
CA TRP A 309 27.09 8.58 -25.58
C TRP A 309 26.93 9.16 -27.00
N LYS A 310 27.19 10.47 -27.20
CA LYS A 310 27.18 11.08 -28.53
C LYS A 310 28.34 10.62 -29.40
N ASP A 311 29.51 10.41 -28.82
CA ASP A 311 30.69 9.96 -29.55
C ASP A 311 30.57 8.46 -29.92
N THR A 312 29.98 7.61 -29.05
CA THR A 312 29.71 6.20 -29.37
C THR A 312 28.68 6.02 -30.51
N LEU A 313 27.61 6.83 -30.52
CA LEU A 313 26.59 6.78 -31.60
C LEU A 313 27.12 7.29 -32.96
N ASN A 314 28.11 8.18 -32.95
CA ASN A 314 28.77 8.68 -34.16
C ASN A 314 29.82 7.70 -34.71
N GLU A 315 30.38 6.82 -33.89
CA GLU A 315 31.28 5.74 -34.34
C GLU A 315 30.49 4.55 -34.92
N GLU A 316 29.35 4.18 -34.31
CA GLU A 316 28.49 3.12 -34.84
C GLU A 316 27.84 3.45 -36.19
N SER A 317 27.58 4.73 -36.46
CA SER A 317 27.01 5.19 -37.75
C SER A 317 28.05 5.32 -38.87
N LYS A 318 29.35 5.27 -38.57
CA LYS A 318 30.42 5.24 -39.59
C LYS A 318 30.79 3.83 -40.05
N ASN A 319 30.40 2.80 -39.29
CA ASN A 319 30.68 1.39 -39.62
C ASN A 319 29.61 0.73 -40.51
N ASN A 320 28.53 1.45 -40.86
CA ASN A 320 27.51 0.99 -41.80
C ASN A 320 27.64 1.67 -43.18
N LYS A 321 28.81 1.53 -43.81
CA LYS A 321 28.95 1.74 -45.25
C LYS A 321 29.42 0.45 -45.92
N ASP A 322 28.56 -0.02 -46.83
CA ASP A 322 28.81 -0.90 -47.96
C ASP A 322 29.49 -2.25 -47.70
N ASP A 323 28.68 -3.30 -47.61
CA ASP A 323 29.05 -4.57 -48.22
C ASP A 323 27.81 -5.32 -48.74
N SER A 324 27.28 -4.82 -49.86
CA SER A 324 26.47 -5.66 -50.74
C SER A 324 26.75 -5.32 -52.20
N SER A 325 27.62 -6.11 -52.83
CA SER A 325 27.65 -6.28 -54.28
C SER A 325 27.28 -7.74 -54.61
N PRO A 326 26.46 -7.99 -55.65
CA PRO A 326 25.95 -9.32 -55.95
C PRO A 326 26.97 -10.13 -56.75
N GLN A 327 27.21 -11.38 -56.36
CA GLN A 327 27.79 -12.39 -57.25
C GLN A 327 26.95 -13.66 -57.19
N ASN A 328 26.18 -13.87 -58.26
CA ASN A 328 25.84 -15.21 -58.73
C ASN A 328 25.87 -15.17 -60.26
N SER A 329 26.96 -15.69 -60.83
CA SER A 329 27.02 -16.14 -62.22
C SER A 329 27.08 -17.67 -62.23
N ILE A 330 26.02 -18.28 -62.76
CA ILE A 330 25.96 -19.52 -63.57
C ILE A 330 26.80 -20.72 -63.10
N ARG A 331 26.11 -21.80 -62.72
CA ARG A 331 26.07 -23.03 -63.54
C ARG A 331 24.79 -23.81 -63.30
#